data_AF-A0A2V3JJL8-F1
#
_entry.id   AF-A0A2V3JJL8-F1
#
_cell.length_a   1.000
_cell.length_b   1.000
_cell.length_c   1.000
_cell.angle_alpha   90.00
_cell.angle_beta   90.00
_cell.angle_gamma   90.00
#
_symmetry.space_group_name_H-M   'P 1'
#
loop_
_entity.id
_entity.type
_entity.pdbx_description
1 polymer ?
#
loop_
_entity_poly.entity_id
_entity_poly.type
_entity_poly.pdbx_seq_one_letter_code
_entity_poly.pdbx_strand_id
1 'polypeptide(L)'
;MSKMIVASVLAGLLLLAALPASASTGLAGFLYQREIAICENSGETLRDYQVLVALDGGDFPEEAEADGDDIRFTDADGVNLGYWIEEFDAGSERERIWVAVPLIPADDEAEPFIIERENVWGETI
;
A
#
# COMPACT_ATOMS: atom_id res chain seq x y z
N MET A 1 47.62 40.56 -14.41
CA MET A 1 47.46 39.20 -13.87
C MET A 1 46.20 38.58 -14.44
N SER A 2 46.29 37.47 -15.17
CA SER A 2 45.13 36.64 -15.52
C SER A 2 45.54 35.17 -15.72
N LYS A 3 44.67 34.27 -15.26
CA LYS A 3 44.49 32.82 -15.57
C LYS A 3 45.32 31.76 -14.82
N MET A 4 44.69 31.33 -13.72
CA MET A 4 44.53 30.00 -13.10
C MET A 4 44.99 28.73 -13.86
N ILE A 5 45.65 27.77 -13.17
CA ILE A 5 45.55 26.28 -13.31
C ILE A 5 46.00 25.59 -11.98
N VAL A 6 45.10 24.98 -11.17
CA VAL A 6 44.78 23.54 -10.88
C VAL A 6 45.86 22.64 -10.21
N ALA A 7 45.52 22.08 -9.03
CA ALA A 7 45.88 20.74 -8.46
C ALA A 7 45.30 20.65 -7.02
N SER A 8 44.73 19.57 -6.45
CA SER A 8 44.38 18.21 -6.86
C SER A 8 43.47 17.60 -5.75
N VAL A 9 42.42 16.89 -6.18
CA VAL A 9 41.75 15.66 -5.65
C VAL A 9 41.74 15.38 -4.13
N LEU A 10 40.54 15.21 -3.56
CA LEU A 10 40.24 14.03 -2.72
C LEU A 10 38.82 13.55 -2.99
N ALA A 11 38.72 12.29 -3.42
CA ALA A 11 37.50 11.58 -3.70
C ALA A 11 36.60 11.52 -2.45
N GLY A 12 35.51 12.28 -2.46
CA GLY A 12 34.36 11.99 -1.62
C GLY A 12 33.69 10.74 -2.19
N LEU A 13 34.04 9.57 -1.65
CA LEU A 13 33.24 8.37 -1.79
C LEU A 13 31.85 8.70 -1.24
N LEU A 14 30.91 9.04 -2.14
CA LEU A 14 29.50 9.10 -1.80
C LEU A 14 29.09 7.66 -1.51
N LEU A 15 29.27 7.25 -0.25
CA LEU A 15 28.65 6.04 0.26
C LEU A 15 27.16 6.37 0.33
N LEU A 16 26.47 6.18 -0.80
CA LEU A 16 25.04 6.02 -0.79
C LEU A 16 24.83 4.72 -0.01
N ALA A 17 24.67 4.84 1.31
CA ALA A 17 24.10 3.76 2.09
C ALA A 17 22.72 3.54 1.48
N ALA A 18 22.62 2.56 0.60
CA ALA A 18 21.34 1.98 0.28
C ALA A 18 20.80 1.53 1.65
N LEU A 19 19.85 2.28 2.19
CA LEU A 19 18.94 1.72 3.16
C LEU A 19 18.49 0.40 2.53
N PRO A 20 18.55 -0.74 3.22
CA PRO A 20 17.84 -1.88 2.71
C PRO A 20 16.41 -1.37 2.48
N ALA A 21 15.99 -1.30 1.21
CA ALA A 21 14.58 -1.42 0.94
C ALA A 21 14.26 -2.76 1.58
N SER A 22 13.60 -2.72 2.73
CA SER A 22 12.97 -3.90 3.27
C SER A 22 12.09 -4.36 2.14
N ALA A 23 12.54 -5.38 1.40
CA ALA A 23 11.62 -6.17 0.63
C ALA A 23 10.69 -6.74 1.70
N SER A 24 9.52 -6.11 1.84
CA SER A 24 8.39 -6.76 2.49
C SER A 24 8.39 -8.16 1.90
N THR A 25 8.58 -9.15 2.74
CA THR A 25 8.42 -10.54 2.31
C THR A 25 6.96 -10.64 1.99
N GLY A 26 6.61 -10.33 0.74
CA GLY A 26 5.25 -10.45 0.22
C GLY A 26 4.79 -11.83 0.63
N LEU A 27 3.77 -11.85 1.48
CA LEU A 27 3.34 -13.03 2.21
C LEU A 27 3.09 -14.13 1.18
N ALA A 28 3.88 -15.19 1.24
CA ALA A 28 3.81 -16.29 0.29
C ALA A 28 2.40 -16.92 0.39
N GLY A 29 1.52 -16.61 -0.58
CA GLY A 29 0.13 -17.10 -0.62
C GLY A 29 -0.86 -16.25 -1.41
N PHE A 30 -0.61 -14.94 -1.56
CA PHE A 30 -1.52 -14.02 -2.25
C PHE A 30 -1.12 -13.83 -3.73
N LEU A 31 -2.03 -14.13 -4.67
CA LEU A 31 -1.77 -13.98 -6.11
C LEU A 31 -2.06 -12.57 -6.63
N TYR A 32 -2.91 -11.82 -5.91
CA TYR A 32 -3.33 -10.48 -6.29
C TYR A 32 -3.03 -9.51 -5.15
N GLN A 33 -2.28 -8.46 -5.49
CA GLN A 33 -1.99 -7.34 -4.61
C GLN A 33 -2.24 -6.03 -5.35
N ARG A 34 -2.85 -5.06 -4.65
CA ARG A 34 -3.04 -3.70 -5.16
C ARG A 34 -2.62 -2.70 -4.09
N GLU A 35 -1.70 -1.81 -4.44
CA GLU A 35 -1.35 -0.67 -3.59
C GLU A 35 -2.42 0.42 -3.69
N ILE A 36 -2.80 0.98 -2.54
CA ILE A 36 -3.66 2.15 -2.43
C ILE A 36 -2.90 3.22 -1.65
N ALA A 37 -2.77 4.40 -2.27
CA ALA A 37 -2.21 5.58 -1.64
C ALA A 37 -3.32 6.42 -1.00
N ILE A 38 -3.16 6.77 0.27
CA ILE A 38 -4.06 7.67 0.98
C ILE A 38 -3.35 9.00 1.20
N CYS A 39 -4.01 10.09 0.80
CA CYS A 39 -3.58 11.45 1.14
C CYS A 39 -4.56 12.08 2.13
N GLU A 40 -4.00 12.62 3.22
CA GLU A 40 -4.69 13.49 4.16
C GLU A 40 -5.06 14.82 3.48
N ASN A 41 -6.23 15.41 3.80
CA ASN A 41 -6.75 16.60 3.11
C ASN A 41 -7.17 17.74 4.08
N SER A 42 -6.95 17.59 5.38
CA SER A 42 -7.29 18.55 6.43
C SER A 42 -6.11 19.42 6.89
N GLY A 43 -4.88 19.03 6.55
CA GLY A 43 -3.65 19.67 7.00
C GLY A 43 -3.20 19.22 8.39
N GLU A 44 -3.78 18.14 8.93
CA GLU A 44 -3.51 17.64 10.29
C GLU A 44 -3.25 16.15 10.24
N THR A 45 -2.26 15.68 11.01
CA THR A 45 -1.97 14.25 11.10
C THR A 45 -3.15 13.51 11.75
N LEU A 46 -3.72 12.54 11.03
CA LEU A 46 -4.81 11.71 11.51
C LEU A 46 -4.25 10.44 12.17
N ARG A 47 -4.91 9.98 13.23
CA ARG A 47 -4.56 8.77 13.98
C ARG A 47 -5.79 7.91 14.17
N ASP A 48 -5.61 6.60 14.07
CA ASP A 48 -6.67 5.59 14.22
C ASP A 48 -7.91 5.95 13.37
N TYR A 49 -7.67 6.37 12.12
CA TYR A 49 -8.67 6.95 11.26
C TYR A 49 -9.27 5.91 10.30
N GLN A 50 -10.57 5.98 10.06
CA GLN A 50 -11.25 5.07 9.14
C GLN A 50 -11.26 5.65 7.73
N VAL A 51 -10.77 4.87 6.77
CA VAL A 51 -10.75 5.22 5.36
C VAL A 51 -11.69 4.28 4.60
N LEU A 52 -12.57 4.86 3.80
CA LEU A 52 -13.44 4.09 2.91
C LEU A 52 -12.68 3.74 1.63
N VAL A 53 -12.51 2.45 1.40
CA VAL A 53 -12.12 1.89 0.11
C VAL A 53 -13.40 1.54 -0.63
N ALA A 54 -13.69 2.29 -1.69
CA ALA A 54 -14.86 2.06 -2.55
C ALA A 54 -14.37 1.73 -3.96
N LEU A 55 -14.61 0.49 -4.40
CA LEU A 55 -14.22 0.01 -5.72
C LEU A 55 -15.48 -0.42 -6.48
N ASP A 56 -15.55 -0.07 -7.76
CA ASP A 56 -16.66 -0.45 -8.62
C ASP A 56 -16.24 -0.72 -10.06
N GLY A 57 -17.05 -1.51 -10.77
CA GLY A 57 -16.86 -1.81 -12.19
C GLY A 57 -15.49 -2.45 -12.46
N GLY A 58 -14.71 -1.85 -13.36
CA GLY A 58 -13.38 -2.36 -13.73
C GLY A 58 -12.34 -2.36 -12.60
N ASP A 59 -12.60 -1.63 -11.51
CA ASP A 59 -11.75 -1.65 -10.31
C ASP A 59 -12.18 -2.72 -9.30
N PHE A 60 -13.37 -3.30 -9.46
CA PHE A 60 -13.92 -4.33 -8.60
C PHE A 60 -13.02 -5.59 -8.57
N PRO A 61 -12.85 -6.23 -7.41
CA PRO A 61 -12.08 -7.46 -7.29
C PRO A 61 -12.85 -8.67 -7.83
N GLU A 62 -12.89 -8.87 -9.14
CA GLU A 62 -13.56 -10.04 -9.76
C GLU A 62 -13.03 -11.41 -9.27
N GLU A 63 -11.81 -11.42 -8.73
CA GLU A 63 -11.11 -12.62 -8.24
C GLU A 63 -11.40 -12.94 -6.77
N ALA A 64 -12.07 -12.04 -6.03
CA ALA A 64 -12.41 -12.27 -4.63
C ALA A 64 -13.58 -13.26 -4.49
N GLU A 65 -13.68 -13.91 -3.33
CA GLU A 65 -14.84 -14.75 -3.02
C GLU A 65 -16.14 -13.92 -3.03
N ALA A 66 -17.28 -14.58 -3.23
CA ALA A 66 -18.56 -13.89 -3.46
C ALA A 66 -19.03 -13.01 -2.27
N ASP A 67 -18.47 -13.25 -1.08
CA ASP A 67 -18.68 -12.48 0.15
C ASP A 67 -17.45 -11.64 0.57
N GLY A 68 -16.37 -11.66 -0.21
CA GLY A 68 -15.15 -10.88 0.00
C GLY A 68 -14.35 -11.28 1.24
N ASP A 69 -14.54 -12.50 1.77
CA ASP A 69 -13.92 -12.96 3.02
C ASP A 69 -12.41 -13.24 2.89
N ASP A 70 -11.89 -13.28 1.66
CA ASP A 70 -10.50 -13.51 1.28
C ASP A 70 -9.71 -12.20 1.09
N ILE A 71 -10.37 -11.05 1.24
CA ILE A 71 -9.75 -9.72 1.15
C ILE A 71 -9.00 -9.41 2.44
N ARG A 72 -7.74 -8.99 2.32
CA ARG A 72 -6.90 -8.54 3.43
C ARG A 72 -6.34 -7.15 3.14
N PHE A 73 -6.13 -6.38 4.21
CA PHE A 73 -5.51 -5.07 4.16
C PHE A 73 -4.26 -5.10 5.03
N THR A 74 -3.13 -4.67 4.49
CA THR A 74 -1.89 -4.48 5.23
C THR A 74 -1.32 -3.10 5.00
N ASP A 75 -0.54 -2.59 5.94
CA ASP A 75 0.34 -1.46 5.64
C ASP A 75 1.52 -1.88 4.72
N ALA A 76 2.36 -0.91 4.35
CA ALA A 76 3.53 -1.15 3.51
C ALA A 76 4.58 -2.11 4.13
N ASP A 77 4.56 -2.27 5.45
CA ASP A 77 5.42 -3.20 6.20
C ASP A 77 4.80 -4.61 6.28
N GLY A 78 3.60 -4.82 5.73
CA GLY A 78 2.89 -6.10 5.74
C GLY A 78 2.13 -6.37 7.05
N VAL A 79 1.87 -5.34 7.86
CA VAL A 79 1.10 -5.48 9.11
C VAL A 79 -0.39 -5.41 8.78
N ASN A 80 -1.14 -6.42 9.21
CA ASN A 80 -2.59 -6.47 9.03
C ASN A 80 -3.30 -5.26 9.66
N LEU A 81 -4.15 -4.61 8.88
CA LEU A 81 -5.02 -3.52 9.29
C LEU A 81 -6.41 -4.07 9.66
N GLY A 82 -7.04 -3.46 10.66
CA GLY A 82 -8.43 -3.77 10.98
C GLY A 82 -9.36 -3.19 9.92
N TYR A 83 -10.42 -3.91 9.56
CA TYR A 83 -11.40 -3.43 8.58
C TYR A 83 -12.78 -4.03 8.85
N TRP A 84 -13.80 -3.46 8.20
CA TRP A 84 -15.13 -4.05 8.13
C TRP A 84 -15.77 -3.81 6.77
N ILE A 85 -16.48 -4.82 6.27
CA ILE A 85 -17.15 -4.79 4.97
C ILE A 85 -18.51 -4.12 5.15
N GLU A 86 -18.71 -2.97 4.49
CA GLU A 86 -20.00 -2.27 4.44
C GLU A 86 -20.89 -2.83 3.33
N GLU A 87 -20.29 -3.04 2.15
CA GLU A 87 -20.96 -3.56 0.96
C GLU A 87 -19.98 -4.44 0.20
N PHE A 88 -20.44 -5.62 -0.21
CA PHE A 88 -19.77 -6.45 -1.20
C PHE A 88 -20.83 -7.12 -2.07
N ASP A 89 -20.91 -6.71 -3.33
CA ASP A 89 -21.85 -7.25 -4.31
C ASP A 89 -21.09 -7.54 -5.61
N ALA A 90 -20.68 -8.79 -5.77
CA ALA A 90 -20.03 -9.29 -6.98
C ALA A 90 -20.95 -9.24 -8.21
N GLY A 91 -22.27 -9.29 -8.05
CA GLY A 91 -23.22 -9.22 -9.16
C GLY A 91 -23.37 -7.80 -9.72
N SER A 92 -23.20 -6.80 -8.86
CA SER A 92 -23.20 -5.38 -9.23
C SER A 92 -21.80 -4.78 -9.41
N GLU A 93 -20.74 -5.56 -9.19
CA GLU A 93 -19.34 -5.12 -9.15
C GLU A 93 -19.17 -3.91 -8.21
N ARG A 94 -19.62 -4.03 -6.96
CA ARG A 94 -19.48 -2.98 -5.93
C ARG A 94 -18.87 -3.49 -4.64
N GLU A 95 -17.89 -2.75 -4.14
CA GLU A 95 -17.21 -2.99 -2.88
C GLU A 95 -17.13 -1.68 -2.08
N ARG A 96 -17.47 -1.74 -0.79
CA ARG A 96 -17.24 -0.68 0.20
C ARG A 96 -16.68 -1.32 1.45
N ILE A 97 -15.41 -1.04 1.74
CA ILE A 97 -14.73 -1.55 2.94
C ILE A 97 -14.13 -0.38 3.69
N TRP A 98 -14.39 -0.33 4.99
CA TRP A 98 -13.79 0.65 5.88
C TRP A 98 -12.55 0.04 6.53
N VAL A 99 -11.41 0.70 6.33
CA VAL A 99 -10.11 0.25 6.82
C VAL A 99 -9.64 1.20 7.92
N ALA A 100 -9.21 0.66 9.04
CA ALA A 100 -8.63 1.41 10.15
C ALA A 100 -7.13 1.62 9.90
N VAL A 101 -6.76 2.86 9.63
CA VAL A 101 -5.38 3.27 9.34
C VAL A 101 -4.79 3.94 10.59
N PRO A 102 -3.71 3.39 11.19
CA PRO A 102 -3.17 3.88 12.47
C PRO A 102 -2.65 5.33 12.41
N LEU A 103 -2.10 5.72 11.28
CA LEU A 103 -1.48 7.03 11.06
C LEU A 103 -1.66 7.46 9.61
N ILE A 104 -2.09 8.69 9.40
CA ILE A 104 -2.07 9.35 8.09
C ILE A 104 -1.39 10.72 8.30
N PRO A 105 -0.15 10.92 7.83
CA PRO A 105 0.60 12.16 7.97
C PRO A 105 -0.07 13.29 7.20
N ALA A 106 0.18 14.52 7.65
CA ALA A 106 -0.33 15.72 6.99
C ALA A 106 0.50 16.05 5.72
N ASP A 107 0.15 17.16 5.06
CA ASP A 107 0.99 17.81 4.04
C ASP A 107 1.22 16.98 2.76
N ASP A 108 0.19 16.29 2.27
CA ASP A 108 0.22 15.47 1.05
C ASP A 108 1.24 14.30 1.11
N GLU A 109 1.72 13.92 2.29
CA GLU A 109 2.46 12.68 2.47
C GLU A 109 1.48 11.51 2.29
N ALA A 110 1.66 10.77 1.19
CA ALA A 110 0.84 9.60 0.90
C ALA A 110 1.28 8.43 1.79
N GLU A 111 0.33 7.82 2.51
CA GLU A 111 0.55 6.53 3.17
C GLU A 111 0.10 5.40 2.23
N PRO A 112 1.04 4.55 1.77
CA PRO A 112 0.71 3.39 0.98
C PRO A 112 0.25 2.24 1.89
N PHE A 113 -0.88 1.64 1.55
CA PHE A 113 -1.29 0.34 2.08
C PHE A 113 -1.58 -0.63 0.95
N ILE A 114 -1.55 -1.92 1.24
CA ILE A 114 -1.71 -2.99 0.26
C ILE A 114 -3.02 -3.72 0.54
N ILE A 115 -3.80 -3.94 -0.52
CA ILE A 115 -4.87 -4.93 -0.54
C ILE A 115 -4.28 -6.25 -1.04
N GLU A 116 -4.44 -7.33 -0.28
CA GLU A 116 -4.00 -8.69 -0.65
C GLU A 116 -5.22 -9.63 -0.76
N ARG A 117 -5.15 -10.64 -1.66
CA ARG A 117 -6.25 -11.62 -1.89
C ARG A 117 -5.74 -13.05 -2.04
N GLU A 118 -6.33 -13.99 -1.29
CA GLU A 118 -5.86 -15.38 -1.21
C GLU A 118 -6.24 -16.17 -2.47
N ASN A 119 -5.47 -17.22 -2.79
CA ASN A 119 -5.71 -18.05 -3.96
C ASN A 119 -6.91 -19.02 -3.75
N VAL A 120 -8.05 -18.77 -4.42
CA VAL A 120 -9.23 -19.66 -4.35
C VAL A 120 -9.03 -20.97 -5.14
N TRP A 121 -7.99 -21.12 -5.98
CA TRP A 121 -7.73 -22.35 -6.76
C TRP A 121 -6.36 -22.98 -6.49
N GLY A 122 -6.09 -23.22 -5.21
CA GLY A 122 -4.83 -23.76 -4.73
C GLY A 122 -4.77 -25.25 -4.43
N GLU A 123 -5.84 -26.05 -4.42
CA GLU A 123 -5.72 -27.50 -4.18
C GLU A 123 -6.73 -28.36 -4.98
N THR A 124 -6.27 -28.93 -6.09
CA THR A 124 -6.59 -30.33 -6.42
C THR A 124 -5.26 -31.09 -6.43
N ILE A 125 -5.17 -32.07 -5.54
CA ILE A 125 -4.24 -33.21 -5.50
C ILE A 125 -3.60 -33.60 -6.84
#